data_AF-A0A7L4H5M1-F1
#
_entry.id   AF-A0A7L4H5M1-F1
#
_cell.length_a   1.000
_cell.length_b   1.000
_cell.length_c   1.000
_cell.angle_alpha   90.00
_cell.angle_beta   90.00
_cell.angle_gamma   90.00
#
_symmetry.space_group_name_H-M   'P 1'
#
loop_
_entity.id
_entity.type
_entity.pdbx_description
1 polymer ?
#
loop_
_entity_poly.entity_id
_entity_poly.type
_entity_poly.pdbx_seq_one_letter_code
_entity_poly.pdbx_strand_id
1 'polypeptide(L)'
;SAPQLGVPLRVFAAELLPARCSEYPPALRRAHRIEPFPLRLLVNPVLRVLDSRLVTACEGCTSLKGFSAYVPRHWAVHVSAGVDQHGEPVSWEAVGWAARIIQHEMDHLDGILYIDRMDTRTFTNISWMELLD
;
A
#
# COMPACT_ATOMS: atom_id res chain seq x y z
N SER A 1 7.83 -3.47 4.27
CA SER A 1 7.69 -4.13 5.58
C SER A 1 8.98 -4.87 5.96
N ALA A 2 9.18 -5.18 7.25
CA ALA A 2 10.37 -5.90 7.75
C ALA A 2 10.58 -7.30 7.13
N PRO A 3 9.52 -8.09 6.85
CA PRO A 3 9.67 -9.37 6.14
C PRO A 3 10.36 -9.25 4.78
N GLN A 4 10.18 -8.14 4.06
CA GLN A 4 10.85 -7.92 2.77
C GLN A 4 12.38 -7.74 2.90
N LEU A 5 12.87 -7.51 4.12
CA LEU A 5 14.29 -7.45 4.48
C LEU A 5 14.78 -8.73 5.16
N GLY A 6 13.98 -9.79 5.18
CA GLY A 6 14.32 -11.06 5.84
C GLY A 6 14.15 -11.05 7.36
N VAL A 7 13.48 -10.03 7.92
CA VAL A 7 13.27 -9.89 9.38
C VAL A 7 11.81 -10.25 9.69
N PRO A 8 11.53 -11.36 10.41
CA PRO A 8 10.18 -11.85 10.65
C PRO A 8 9.48 -11.13 11.82
N LEU A 9 9.54 -9.79 11.82
CA LEU A 9 8.87 -8.94 12.80
C LEU A 9 7.67 -8.23 12.16
N ARG A 10 6.63 -7.96 12.95
CA ARG A 10 5.45 -7.22 12.52
C ARG A 10 5.72 -5.72 12.49
N VAL A 11 6.57 -5.29 11.55
CA VAL A 11 6.97 -3.89 11.40
C VAL A 11 6.85 -3.47 9.95
N PHE A 12 6.26 -2.31 9.68
CA PHE A 12 6.37 -1.67 8.38
C PHE A 12 6.59 -0.17 8.51
N ALA A 13 7.12 0.43 7.46
CA ALA A 13 7.23 1.87 7.31
C ALA A 13 6.57 2.27 6.00
N ALA A 14 5.88 3.42 6.00
CA ALA A 14 5.23 3.96 4.82
C ALA A 14 5.44 5.48 4.77
N GLU A 15 5.67 5.99 3.57
CA GLU A 15 5.79 7.42 3.28
C GLU A 15 5.25 7.67 1.87
N LEU A 16 4.62 8.83 1.66
CA LEU A 16 4.34 9.31 0.31
C LEU A 16 4.66 10.80 0.21
N LEU A 17 5.75 11.10 -0.47
CA LEU A 17 6.24 12.47 -0.62
C LEU A 17 5.42 13.27 -1.65
N PRO A 18 5.30 14.60 -1.51
CA PRO A 18 4.64 15.45 -2.50
C PRO A 18 5.20 15.31 -3.93
N ALA A 19 6.52 15.12 -4.05
CA ALA A 19 7.18 14.87 -5.33
C ALA A 19 6.67 13.58 -6.00
N ARG A 20 6.57 12.49 -5.23
CA ARG A 20 6.02 11.20 -5.68
C ARG A 20 4.55 11.32 -6.08
N CYS A 21 3.74 12.06 -5.32
CA CYS A 21 2.37 12.33 -5.72
C CYS A 21 2.31 13.02 -7.08
N SER A 22 3.21 13.96 -7.35
CA SER A 22 3.21 14.78 -8.57
C SER A 22 3.56 14.00 -9.84
N GLU A 23 4.19 12.82 -9.71
CA GLU A 23 4.45 11.88 -10.81
C GLU A 23 3.15 11.29 -11.40
N TYR A 24 2.06 11.25 -10.62
CA TYR A 24 0.77 10.72 -11.09
C TYR A 24 -0.04 11.78 -11.84
N PRO A 25 -0.74 11.42 -12.95
CA PRO A 25 -1.63 12.32 -13.67
C PRO A 25 -2.69 12.94 -12.75
N PRO A 26 -3.05 14.24 -12.91
CA PRO A 26 -3.99 14.91 -12.00
C PRO A 26 -5.36 14.23 -11.86
N ALA A 27 -5.87 13.62 -12.94
CA ALA A 27 -7.12 12.88 -12.90
C ALA A 27 -7.03 11.64 -11.99
N LEU A 28 -5.93 10.88 -12.10
CA LEU A 28 -5.67 9.70 -11.30
C LEU A 28 -5.47 10.06 -9.81
N ARG A 29 -4.75 11.15 -9.52
CA ARG A 29 -4.58 11.64 -8.14
C ARG A 29 -5.92 11.95 -7.48
N ARG A 30 -6.82 12.63 -8.19
CA ARG A 30 -8.17 12.93 -7.68
C ARG A 30 -8.99 11.66 -7.49
N ALA A 31 -9.00 10.77 -8.48
CA ALA A 31 -9.80 9.54 -8.45
C ALA A 31 -9.41 8.60 -7.29
N HIS A 32 -8.13 8.50 -6.97
CA HIS A 32 -7.62 7.59 -5.95
C HIS A 32 -7.20 8.27 -4.64
N ARG A 33 -7.39 9.58 -4.50
CA ARG A 33 -6.92 10.38 -3.36
C ARG A 33 -5.43 10.14 -3.06
N ILE A 34 -4.60 10.35 -4.07
CA ILE A 34 -3.14 10.27 -3.94
C ILE A 34 -2.66 11.58 -3.30
N GLU A 35 -2.61 11.58 -1.97
CA GLU A 35 -2.24 12.73 -1.14
C GLU A 35 -0.98 12.38 -0.31
N PRO A 36 -0.03 13.31 -0.15
CA PRO A 36 1.20 13.02 0.59
C PRO A 36 0.93 12.79 2.07
N PHE A 37 1.75 11.96 2.70
CA PHE A 37 1.78 11.77 4.14
C PHE A 37 3.23 11.55 4.60
N PRO A 38 3.60 12.05 5.80
CA PRO A 38 4.95 11.93 6.32
C PRO A 38 5.29 10.46 6.62
N LEU A 39 6.59 10.16 6.75
CA LEU A 39 7.04 8.86 7.21
C LEU A 39 6.32 8.42 8.49
N ARG A 40 5.76 7.22 8.45
CA ARG A 40 5.19 6.53 9.60
C ARG A 40 5.83 5.16 9.71
N LEU A 41 6.34 4.85 10.90
CA LEU A 41 6.81 3.52 11.26
C LEU A 41 5.80 2.91 12.24
N LEU A 42 5.39 1.68 11.99
CA LEU A 42 4.41 0.98 12.80
C LEU A 42 4.96 -0.37 13.24
N VAL A 43 4.95 -0.60 14.55
CA VAL A 43 5.32 -1.86 15.20
C VAL A 43 4.06 -2.51 15.76
N ASN A 44 3.89 -3.80 15.49
CA ASN A 44 2.71 -4.60 15.85
C ASN A 44 1.36 -3.94 15.47
N PRO A 45 1.19 -3.38 14.26
CA PRO A 45 -0.05 -2.73 13.86
C PRO A 45 -1.21 -3.74 13.75
N VAL A 46 -2.41 -3.26 14.05
CA VAL A 46 -3.68 -3.95 13.79
C VAL A 46 -4.53 -3.08 12.86
N LEU A 47 -5.06 -3.69 11.80
CA LEU A 47 -5.89 -3.02 10.80
C LEU A 47 -7.36 -3.33 11.01
N ARG A 48 -8.20 -2.30 10.90
CA ARG A 48 -9.66 -2.40 10.81
C ARG A 48 -10.16 -1.69 9.56
N VAL A 49 -11.08 -2.30 8.83
CA VAL A 49 -11.74 -1.66 7.67
C VAL A 49 -12.78 -0.66 8.17
N LEU A 50 -12.73 0.58 7.65
CA LEU A 50 -13.71 1.63 7.93
C LEU A 50 -14.73 1.80 6.80
N ASP A 51 -14.29 1.63 5.55
CA ASP A 51 -15.15 1.62 4.36
C ASP A 51 -14.76 0.41 3.49
N SER A 52 -15.69 -0.54 3.39
CA SER A 52 -15.47 -1.81 2.70
C SER A 52 -15.55 -1.72 1.18
N ARG A 53 -15.94 -0.56 0.62
CA ARG A 53 -15.98 -0.35 -0.84
C ARG A 53 -14.62 -0.72 -1.45
N LEU A 54 -14.66 -1.63 -2.43
CA LEU A 54 -13.47 -2.04 -3.16
C LEU A 54 -13.17 -1.06 -4.29
N VAL A 55 -11.94 -0.55 -4.29
CA VAL A 55 -11.39 0.27 -5.38
C VAL A 55 -10.23 -0.47 -5.98
N THR A 56 -10.29 -0.67 -7.30
CA THR A 56 -9.26 -1.40 -8.06
C THR A 56 -8.28 -0.40 -8.66
N ALA A 57 -6.98 -0.67 -8.49
CA ALA A 57 -5.90 0.10 -9.11
C ALA A 57 -4.66 -0.79 -9.29
N CYS A 58 -3.74 -0.35 -10.14
CA CYS A 58 -2.49 -1.05 -10.39
C CYS A 58 -1.59 -1.01 -9.14
N GLU A 59 -1.08 -2.18 -8.73
CA GLU A 59 -0.07 -2.35 -7.69
C GLU A 59 1.16 -3.04 -8.26
N GLY A 60 2.33 -2.68 -7.73
CA GLY A 60 3.58 -3.43 -7.87
C GLY A 60 4.17 -3.68 -6.48
N CYS A 61 5.24 -4.46 -6.41
CA CYS A 61 5.91 -4.76 -5.15
C CYS A 61 7.42 -4.85 -5.35
N THR A 62 8.21 -4.29 -4.43
CA THR A 62 9.68 -4.38 -4.46
C THR A 62 10.20 -5.81 -4.29
N SER A 63 9.39 -6.72 -3.75
CA SER A 63 9.67 -8.16 -3.65
C SER A 63 9.31 -8.94 -4.93
N LEU A 64 8.61 -8.32 -5.89
CA LEU A 64 8.21 -8.88 -7.19
C LEU A 64 8.50 -7.85 -8.28
N LYS A 65 9.79 -7.54 -8.46
CA LYS A 65 10.24 -6.49 -9.38
C LYS A 65 9.90 -6.83 -10.83
N GLY A 66 9.52 -5.81 -11.59
CA GLY A 66 9.26 -5.92 -13.03
C GLY A 66 7.83 -6.30 -13.39
N PHE A 67 6.94 -6.50 -12.42
CA PHE A 67 5.55 -6.88 -12.65
C PHE A 67 4.58 -5.99 -11.89
N SER A 68 3.39 -5.85 -12.46
CA SER A 68 2.26 -5.18 -11.84
C SER A 68 0.94 -5.90 -12.18
N ALA A 69 -0.09 -5.64 -11.39
CA ALA A 69 -1.46 -6.07 -11.67
C ALA A 69 -2.47 -5.17 -10.97
N TYR A 70 -3.71 -5.19 -11.42
CA TYR A 70 -4.80 -4.49 -10.74
C TYR A 70 -5.25 -5.29 -9.50
N VAL A 71 -5.31 -4.60 -8.37
CA VAL A 71 -5.66 -5.20 -7.07
C VAL A 71 -6.83 -4.42 -6.44
N PRO A 72 -7.92 -5.09 -6.04
CA PRO A 72 -8.99 -4.46 -5.27
C PRO A 72 -8.56 -4.24 -3.81
N ARG A 73 -8.81 -3.04 -3.28
CA ARG A 73 -8.53 -2.67 -1.89
C ARG A 73 -9.72 -1.94 -1.27
N HIS A 74 -9.91 -2.09 0.04
CA HIS A 74 -10.90 -1.31 0.78
C HIS A 74 -10.56 0.18 0.74
N TRP A 75 -11.58 1.02 0.63
CA TRP A 75 -11.41 2.45 0.41
C TRP A 75 -10.86 3.18 1.64
N ALA A 76 -11.24 2.76 2.85
CA ALA A 76 -10.77 3.37 4.09
C ALA A 76 -10.48 2.32 5.16
N VAL A 77 -9.39 2.55 5.90
CA VAL A 77 -8.92 1.68 6.98
C VAL A 77 -8.45 2.50 8.16
N HIS A 78 -8.45 1.89 9.33
CA HIS A 78 -7.88 2.41 10.56
C HIS A 78 -6.80 1.45 11.04
N VAL A 79 -5.59 1.98 11.26
CA VAL A 79 -4.51 1.24 11.90
C VAL A 79 -4.38 1.70 13.34
N SER A 80 -4.34 0.75 14.25
CA SER A 80 -4.30 0.99 15.70
C SER A 80 -3.51 -0.11 16.41
N ALA A 81 -3.48 -0.05 17.75
CA ALA A 81 -2.90 -1.04 18.67
C ALA A 81 -1.39 -1.32 18.52
N GLY A 82 -0.74 -0.71 17.53
CA GLY A 82 0.72 -0.67 17.41
C GLY A 82 1.32 0.58 18.05
N VAL A 83 2.64 0.63 18.02
CA VAL A 83 3.45 1.78 18.47
C VAL A 83 4.35 2.29 17.35
N ASP A 84 4.83 3.51 17.48
CA ASP A 84 5.85 4.07 16.60
C ASP A 84 7.28 3.63 17.00
N GLN A 85 8.29 4.20 16.37
CA GLN A 85 9.70 3.92 16.69
C GLN A 85 10.14 4.37 18.09
N HIS A 86 9.35 5.19 18.78
CA HIS A 86 9.60 5.68 20.13
C HIS A 86 8.79 4.91 21.20
N GLY A 87 7.90 4.01 20.77
CA GLY A 87 7.02 3.26 21.67
C GLY A 87 5.69 3.97 21.96
N GLU A 88 5.40 5.08 21.28
CA GLU A 88 4.16 5.82 21.47
C GLU A 88 3.01 5.19 20.69
N PRO A 89 1.78 5.12 21.25
CA PRO A 89 0.64 4.52 20.57
C PRO A 89 0.32 5.21 19.23
N VAL A 90 0.13 4.42 18.18
CA VAL A 90 -0.26 4.92 16.86
C VAL A 90 -1.76 4.74 16.63
N SER A 91 -2.41 5.79 16.13
CA SER A 91 -3.75 5.75 15.55
C SER A 91 -3.73 6.46 14.21
N TRP A 92 -4.05 5.74 13.14
CA TRP A 92 -4.00 6.28 11.78
C TRP A 92 -5.22 5.84 10.97
N GLU A 93 -6.14 6.77 10.74
CA GLU A 93 -7.20 6.61 9.74
C GLU A 93 -6.67 7.06 8.37
N ALA A 94 -6.82 6.19 7.38
CA ALA A 94 -6.36 6.43 6.03
C ALA A 94 -7.47 6.13 5.02
N VAL A 95 -7.50 6.90 3.95
CA VAL A 95 -8.46 6.76 2.84
C VAL A 95 -7.70 6.76 1.51
N GLY A 96 -8.24 6.07 0.51
CA GLY A 96 -7.72 6.07 -0.85
C GLY A 96 -6.32 5.46 -0.94
N TRP A 97 -5.38 6.17 -1.55
CA TRP A 97 -4.05 5.62 -1.84
C TRP A 97 -3.25 5.28 -0.57
N ALA A 98 -3.38 6.08 0.48
CA ALA A 98 -2.76 5.77 1.77
C ALA A 98 -3.35 4.47 2.37
N ALA A 99 -4.67 4.28 2.29
CA ALA A 99 -5.32 3.05 2.74
C ALA A 99 -4.84 1.83 1.95
N ARG A 100 -4.62 1.98 0.63
CA ARG A 100 -4.06 0.93 -0.24
C ARG A 100 -2.65 0.53 0.20
N ILE A 101 -1.76 1.51 0.40
CA ILE A 101 -0.38 1.25 0.84
C ILE A 101 -0.38 0.50 2.17
N ILE A 102 -1.18 0.94 3.14
CA ILE A 102 -1.31 0.26 4.44
C ILE A 102 -1.76 -1.19 4.27
N GLN A 103 -2.81 -1.45 3.48
CA GLN A 103 -3.30 -2.82 3.27
C GLN A 103 -2.23 -3.71 2.62
N HIS A 104 -1.46 -3.18 1.68
CA HIS A 104 -0.34 -3.88 1.07
C HIS A 104 0.77 -4.23 2.08
N GLU A 105 1.15 -3.27 2.92
CA GLU A 105 2.18 -3.50 3.93
C GLU A 105 1.70 -4.43 5.05
N MET A 106 0.43 -4.36 5.43
CA MET A 106 -0.20 -5.28 6.37
C MET A 106 -0.23 -6.72 5.84
N ASP A 107 -0.58 -6.91 4.56
CA ASP A 107 -0.54 -8.22 3.91
C ASP A 107 0.84 -8.87 4.03
N HIS A 108 1.92 -8.10 3.82
CA HIS A 108 3.28 -8.62 4.00
C HIS A 108 3.55 -9.13 5.42
N LEU A 109 2.95 -8.52 6.46
CA LEU A 109 3.13 -8.98 7.84
C LEU A 109 2.43 -10.32 8.10
N ASP A 110 1.47 -10.68 7.25
CA ASP A 110 0.71 -11.92 7.30
C ASP A 110 1.16 -12.92 6.20
N GLY A 111 2.26 -12.62 5.50
CA GLY A 111 2.82 -13.48 4.45
C GLY A 111 2.03 -13.48 3.14
N ILE A 112 1.16 -12.49 2.93
CA ILE A 112 0.34 -12.32 1.74
C ILE A 112 1.03 -11.33 0.78
N LEU A 113 1.00 -11.62 -0.51
CA LEU A 113 1.50 -10.76 -1.57
C LEU A 113 0.35 -10.26 -2.46
N TYR A 114 0.59 -9.18 -3.20
CA TYR A 114 -0.44 -8.61 -4.09
C TYR A 114 -0.91 -9.61 -5.16
N ILE A 115 -0.05 -10.56 -5.56
CA ILE A 115 -0.38 -11.61 -6.52
C ILE A 115 -1.42 -12.61 -6.00
N ASP A 116 -1.60 -12.70 -4.67
CA ASP A 116 -2.64 -13.51 -4.04
C ASP A 116 -4.01 -12.84 -4.09
N ARG A 117 -4.06 -11.53 -4.42
CA ARG A 117 -5.29 -10.71 -4.44
C ARG A 117 -5.62 -10.09 -5.80
N MET A 118 -4.69 -10.12 -6.75
CA MET A 118 -4.83 -9.43 -8.04
C MET A 118 -5.92 -10.01 -8.94
N ASP A 119 -6.41 -9.19 -9.88
CA ASP A 119 -7.05 -9.72 -11.10
C ASP A 119 -5.96 -10.32 -11.99
N THR A 120 -5.93 -11.64 -12.07
CA THR A 120 -4.88 -12.40 -12.78
C THR A 120 -4.81 -12.09 -14.26
N ARG A 121 -5.90 -11.63 -14.89
CA ARG A 121 -5.91 -11.23 -16.30
C ARG A 121 -5.15 -9.93 -16.58
N THR A 122 -4.83 -9.19 -15.52
CA THR A 122 -4.13 -7.91 -15.60
C THR A 122 -2.66 -7.99 -15.20
N PHE A 123 -2.18 -9.19 -14.82
CA PHE A 123 -0.78 -9.40 -14.49
C PHE A 123 0.09 -9.18 -15.72
N THR A 124 0.97 -8.17 -15.62
CA THR A 124 1.79 -7.73 -16.76
C THR A 124 3.20 -7.40 -16.32
N ASN A 125 4.13 -7.52 -17.26
CA ASN A 125 5.48 -7.03 -17.07
C ASN A 125 5.52 -5.54 -17.45
N ILE A 126 6.11 -4.71 -16.58
CA ILE A 126 6.06 -3.25 -16.71
C ILE A 126 6.73 -2.73 -18.00
N SER A 127 7.71 -3.45 -18.55
CA SER A 127 8.37 -3.08 -19.81
C SER A 127 7.44 -3.20 -21.01
N TRP A 128 6.35 -3.97 -20.93
CA TRP A 128 5.34 -4.01 -21.98
C TRP A 128 4.40 -2.80 -21.93
N MET A 129 4.19 -2.19 -20.77
CA MET A 129 3.39 -0.98 -20.66
C MET A 129 4.11 0.22 -21.28
N GLU A 130 5.41 0.35 -21.02
CA GLU A 130 6.24 1.44 -21.57
C GLU A 130 6.36 1.42 -23.10
N LEU A 131 6.15 0.26 -23.74
CA LEU A 131 6.18 0.12 -25.20
C LEU A 131 4.86 0.44 -25.88
N LEU A 132 3.76 0.51 -25.13
CA LEU A 132 2.40 0.71 -25.64
C LEU A 132 1.85 2.13 -25.36
N ASP A 133 2.53 2.91 -24.53
CA ASP A 133 2.31 4.35 -24.29
C ASP A 133 3.14 5.22 -25.26
#